data_AF-A0A6N6MKM2-F1
#
_entry.id   AF-A0A6N6MKM2-F1
#
_cell.length_a   1.000
_cell.length_b   1.000
_cell.length_c   1.000
_cell.angle_alpha   90.00
_cell.angle_beta   90.00
_cell.angle_gamma   90.00
#
_symmetry.space_group_name_H-M   'P 1'
#
loop_
_entity.id
_entity.type
_entity.pdbx_description
1 polymer ?
#
loop_
_entity_poly.entity_id
_entity_poly.type
_entity_poly.pdbx_seq_one_letter_code
_entity_poly.pdbx_strand_id
1 'polypeptide(L)' 'MRSYNLFRLKSVDGLCCAVPEAYAVPAFLGGGRWTFGGKLDGESSAPLDFDDRAADTAIRFNGFYLFQTVDRRFTCA' A
#
# COMPACT_ATOMS: atom_id res chain seq x y z
N MET A 1 10.42 -12.61 -3.94
CA MET A 1 9.79 -11.28 -3.95
C MET A 1 8.29 -11.47 -3.77
N ARG A 2 7.65 -10.69 -2.89
CA ARG A 2 6.21 -10.79 -2.61
C ARG A 2 5.49 -9.69 -3.39
N SER A 3 4.34 -10.03 -3.98
CA SER A 3 3.46 -9.06 -4.62
C SER A 3 2.57 -8.37 -3.58
N TYR A 4 2.47 -7.05 -3.67
CA TYR A 4 1.62 -6.24 -2.77
C TYR A 4 0.58 -5.45 -3.57
N ASN A 5 -0.68 -5.59 -3.20
CA ASN A 5 -1.76 -4.76 -3.68
C ASN A 5 -1.72 -3.39 -2.98
N LEU A 6 -1.59 -2.33 -3.78
CA LEU A 6 -1.54 -0.97 -3.30
C LEU A 6 -2.93 -0.33 -3.38
N PHE A 7 -3.37 0.24 -2.28
CA PHE A 7 -4.59 1.00 -2.16
C PHE A 7 -4.25 2.42 -1.72
N ARG A 8 -4.77 3.43 -2.42
CA ARG A 8 -4.59 4.84 -2.08
C ARG A 8 -5.85 5.41 -1.46
N LEU A 9 -5.71 6.23 -0.43
CA LEU A 9 -6.85 6.88 0.21
C LEU A 9 -7.28 8.08 -0.63
N LYS A 10 -8.56 8.15 -1.03
CA LYS A 10 -9.11 9.28 -1.81
C LYS A 10 -9.15 10.59 -1.01
N SER A 11 -9.17 10.50 0.32
CA SER A 11 -9.32 11.65 1.21
C SER A 11 -7.99 12.29 1.63
N VAL A 12 -6.87 11.56 1.52
CA VAL A 12 -5.57 12.05 1.99
C VAL A 12 -4.54 11.79 0.91
N ASP A 13 -3.97 12.86 0.39
CA ASP A 13 -2.95 12.77 -0.62
C ASP A 13 -1.69 12.08 -0.09
N GLY A 14 -1.20 11.14 -0.89
CA GLY A 14 0.01 10.38 -0.59
C GLY A 14 -0.18 9.24 0.40
N LEU A 15 -1.37 9.08 1.01
CA LEU A 15 -1.61 7.96 1.92
C LEU A 15 -1.90 6.67 1.14
N CYS A 16 -0.99 5.72 1.30
CA CYS A 16 -1.01 4.43 0.62
C CYS A 16 -1.06 3.27 1.62
N CYS A 17 -1.74 2.20 1.24
CA CYS A 17 -1.84 0.96 1.99
C CYS A 17 -1.40 -0.19 1.08
N ALA A 18 -0.29 -0.84 1.43
CA ALA A 18 0.19 -2.05 0.77
C ALA A 18 -0.31 -3.28 1.52
N VAL A 19 -1.00 -4.16 0.80
CA VAL A 19 -1.52 -5.43 1.32
C VAL A 19 -0.90 -6.57 0.51
N PRO A 20 -0.21 -7.52 1.13
CA PRO A 20 0.33 -8.67 0.41
C PRO A 20 -0.80 -9.48 -0.22
N GLU A 21 -0.59 -9.93 -1.46
CA GLU A 21 -1.57 -10.73 -2.20
C GLU A 21 -1.92 -12.05 -1.48
N ALA A 22 -0.98 -12.57 -0.68
CA ALA A 22 -1.15 -13.76 0.14
C ALA A 22 -2.07 -13.55 1.37
N TYR A 23 -2.43 -12.31 1.72
CA TYR A 23 -3.27 -11.99 2.88
C TYR A 23 -4.62 -11.43 2.45
N ALA A 24 -5.64 -11.65 3.28
CA ALA A 24 -6.97 -11.10 3.05
C ALA A 24 -6.94 -9.57 3.09
N VAL A 25 -7.56 -8.94 2.07
CA VAL A 25 -7.72 -7.49 2.00
C VAL A 25 -8.59 -7.04 3.18
N PRO A 26 -8.09 -6.14 4.04
CA PRO A 26 -8.86 -5.66 5.18
C PRO A 26 -10.19 -5.00 4.76
N ALA A 27 -11.26 -5.27 5.52
CA ALA A 27 -12.59 -4.74 5.23
C ALA A 27 -12.65 -3.19 5.20
N PHE A 28 -11.74 -2.51 5.90
CA PHE A 28 -11.67 -1.04 5.89
C PHE A 28 -11.32 -0.47 4.51
N LEU A 29 -10.66 -1.23 3.64
CA LEU A 29 -10.38 -0.84 2.26
C LEU A 29 -11.64 -0.91 1.38
N GLY A 30 -12.62 -1.75 1.76
CA GLY A 30 -13.90 -1.91 1.06
C GLY A 30 -14.89 -0.76 1.25
N GLY A 31 -14.65 0.15 2.20
CA GLY A 31 -15.56 1.26 2.53
C GLY A 31 -15.63 2.40 1.50
N GLY A 32 -15.15 2.21 0.26
CA GLY A 32 -15.21 3.19 -0.83
C GLY A 32 -14.26 4.39 -0.72
N ARG A 33 -13.60 4.57 0.44
CA ARG A 33 -12.61 5.62 0.71
C ARG A 33 -11.26 5.33 0.06
N TRP A 34 -10.96 4.06 -0.19
CA TRP A 34 -9.73 3.62 -0.81
C TRP A 34 -9.94 3.27 -2.28
N THR A 35 -8.93 3.53 -3.11
CA THR A 35 -8.91 3.17 -4.53
C THR A 35 -7.75 2.22 -4.75
N PHE A 36 -7.96 1.15 -5.51
CA PHE A 36 -6.85 0.31 -5.94
C PHE A 36 -5.93 1.12 -6.86
N GLY A 37 -4.69 1.33 -6.41
CA GLY A 37 -3.66 2.11 -7.11
C GLY A 37 -2.77 1.26 -8.00
N GLY A 38 -2.83 -0.07 -7.86
CA GLY A 38 -2.01 -1.01 -8.63
C GLY A 38 -1.42 -2.11 -7.75
N LYS A 39 -0.48 -2.85 -8.32
CA LYS A 39 0.24 -3.92 -7.63
C LYS A 39 1.74 -3.65 -7.70
N LEU A 40 2.41 -3.80 -6.56
CA LEU A 40 3.86 -3.80 -6.44
C LEU A 40 4.35 -5.23 -6.67
N ASP A 41 4.82 -5.51 -7.87
CA ASP A 41 5.41 -6.81 -8.23
C ASP A 41 6.93 -6.82 -8.06
N GLY A 42 7.42 -6.40 -6.89
CA GLY A 42 8.85 -6.38 -6.53
C GLY A 42 9.46 -4.98 -6.34
N GLU A 43 10.74 -4.96 -5.93
CA GLU A 43 11.52 -3.76 -5.54
C GLU A 43 11.49 -2.63 -6.58
N SER A 44 11.38 -2.94 -7.87
CA SER A 44 11.40 -1.93 -8.93
C SER A 44 10.11 -1.11 -9.07
N SER A 45 9.00 -1.55 -8.46
CA SER A 45 7.72 -0.83 -8.52
C SER A 45 7.43 -0.07 -7.24
N ALA A 46 8.18 -0.32 -6.16
CA ALA A 46 7.93 0.28 -4.87
C ALA A 46 8.25 1.78 -4.91
N PRO A 47 7.40 2.64 -4.32
CA PRO A 47 7.72 4.06 -4.17
C PRO A 47 9.01 4.23 -3.36
N LEU A 48 9.74 5.32 -3.58
CA LEU A 48 11.03 5.57 -2.92
C LEU A 48 10.92 5.56 -1.38
N ASP A 49 9.75 5.95 -0.86
CA ASP A 49 9.43 5.98 0.57
C ASP A 49 8.94 4.62 1.12
N PHE A 50 8.94 3.57 0.29
CA PHE A 50 8.52 2.23 0.70
C PHE A 50 9.63 1.52 1.47
N ASP A 51 9.44 1.36 2.77
CA ASP A 51 10.34 0.58 3.62
C ASP A 51 9.89 -0.90 3.67
N ASP A 52 10.62 -1.77 2.99
CA ASP A 52 10.37 -3.22 2.95
C ASP A 52 10.41 -3.87 4.36
N ARG A 53 11.26 -3.38 5.26
CA ARG A 53 11.39 -3.94 6.61
C ARG A 53 10.20 -3.54 7.48
N ALA A 54 9.78 -2.28 7.36
CA ALA A 54 8.56 -1.81 8.01
C ALA A 54 7.34 -2.54 7.44
N ALA A 55 7.31 -2.81 6.13
CA ALA A 55 6.26 -3.59 5.49
C ALA A 55 6.20 -5.02 6.03
N ASP A 56 7.31 -5.78 6.08
CA ASP A 56 7.30 -7.16 6.61
C ASP A 56 6.85 -7.19 8.07
N THR A 57 7.28 -6.22 8.87
CA THR A 57 6.86 -6.09 10.27
C THR A 57 5.37 -5.79 10.36
N ALA A 58 4.88 -4.76 9.67
CA ALA A 58 3.47 -4.37 9.72
C ALA A 58 2.55 -5.47 9.19
N ILE A 59 2.98 -6.22 8.17
CA ILE A 59 2.24 -7.37 7.66
C ILE A 59 2.19 -8.50 8.70
N ARG A 60 3.32 -8.80 9.36
CA ARG A 60 3.35 -9.81 10.42
C ARG A 60 2.45 -9.46 11.60
N PHE A 61 2.37 -8.18 11.96
CA PHE A 61 1.60 -7.73 13.13
C PHE A 61 0.14 -7.39 12.81
N ASN A 62 -0.12 -6.73 11.68
CA ASN A 62 -1.43 -6.18 11.32
C ASN A 62 -2.04 -6.81 10.06
N GLY A 63 -1.25 -7.50 9.23
CA GLY A 63 -1.68 -8.04 7.94
C GLY A 63 -1.69 -7.03 6.78
N PHE A 64 -1.33 -5.77 7.06
CA PHE A 64 -1.22 -4.70 6.06
C PHE A 64 -0.13 -3.71 6.46
N TYR A 65 0.38 -2.97 5.49
CA TYR A 65 1.33 -1.88 5.69
C TYR A 65 0.73 -0.56 5.21
N LEU A 66 0.82 0.49 6.02
CA LEU A 66 0.28 1.80 5.72
C LEU A 66 1.40 2.82 5.80
N PHE A 67 1.58 3.59 4.74
CA PHE A 67 2.65 4.57 4.63
C PHE A 67 2.17 5.79 3.85
N GLN A 68 2.83 6.92 4.08
CA GLN A 68 2.64 8.12 3.28
C GLN A 68 3.83 8.23 2.32
N THR A 69 3.55 8.55 1.07
CA THR A 69 4.57 8.86 0.07
C THR A 69 4.25 10.17 -0.60
N VAL A 70 5.30 10.89 -0.98
CA VAL A 70 5.19 12.12 -1.77
C VAL A 70 5.35 11.85 -3.28
N ASP A 71 5.47 10.59 -3.67
CA ASP A 71 5.63 10.19 -5.06
C ASP A 71 4.37 10.53 -5.88
N ARG A 72 4.54 11.36 -6.91
CA ARG A 72 3.46 11.83 -7.81
C ARG A 72 2.78 10.73 -8.62
N ARG A 73 3.34 9.52 -8.66
CA ARG A 73 2.69 8.34 -9.24
C ARG A 73 1.58 7.79 -8.33
N PHE A 74 1.65 8.11 -7.03
CA PHE A 74 0.75 7.58 -6.01
C PHE A 74 -0.05 8.66 -5.25
N THR A 75 0.31 9.95 -5.39
CA THR A 75 -0.53 11.09 -4.97
C THR A 75 -1.57 11.43 -6.05
N CYS A 76 -2.72 11.95 -5.62
CA CYS A 76 -3.72 12.55 -6.48
C CYS A 76 -3.27 13.98 -6.79
N ALA A 77 -2.96 14.26 -8.07
CA ALA A 77 -2.70 15.63 -8.50
C ALA A 77 -3.98 16.47 -8.49
#